data_AF-M0P866-F1
#
_entry.id   AF-M0P866-F1
#
_cell.length_a   1.000
_cell.length_b   1.000
_cell.length_c   1.000
_cell.angle_alpha   90.00
_cell.angle_beta   90.00
_cell.angle_gamma   90.00
#
_symmetry.space_group_name_H-M   'P 1'
#
loop_
_entity.id
_entity.type
_entity.pdbx_description
1 polymer ?
#
loop_
_entity_poly.entity_id
_entity_poly.type
_entity_poly.pdbx_seq_one_letter_code
_entity_poly.pdbx_strand_id
1 'polypeptide(L)'
;MRLTVPTDFEILQILSNGRRNNAINIAAHLDKNRSYVNTRLPVLADYGLLNRVGPAPNSGLYEITEKGRIAANHRAEYADDDVDFEALIERKLAERAEE
;
A
#
# COMPACT_ATOMS: atom_id res chain seq x y z
N MET A 1 1.61 12.53 1.47
CA MET A 1 1.68 11.49 0.43
C MET A 1 0.48 11.63 -0.48
N ARG A 2 0.58 11.30 -1.77
CA ARG A 2 -0.55 11.44 -2.70
C ARG A 2 -0.87 10.09 -3.36
N LEU A 3 -1.95 9.47 -2.91
CA LEU A 3 -2.43 8.19 -3.40
C LEU A 3 -3.35 8.38 -4.60
N THR A 4 -3.24 7.47 -5.56
CA THR A 4 -4.10 7.41 -6.74
C THR A 4 -5.34 6.59 -6.43
N VAL A 5 -6.47 7.27 -6.26
CA VAL A 5 -7.77 6.64 -5.94
C VAL A 5 -8.46 6.16 -7.23
N PRO A 6 -9.06 4.95 -7.26
CA PRO A 6 -9.12 3.97 -6.17
C PRO A 6 -7.91 3.03 -6.10
N THR A 7 -7.08 2.99 -7.14
CA THR A 7 -6.17 1.88 -7.40
C THR A 7 -5.12 1.63 -6.33
N ASP A 8 -4.57 2.66 -5.70
CA ASP A 8 -3.59 2.44 -4.63
C ASP A 8 -4.20 1.76 -3.42
N PHE A 9 -5.41 2.17 -3.02
CA PHE A 9 -6.14 1.51 -1.93
C PHE A 9 -6.52 0.08 -2.29
N GLU A 10 -6.91 -0.16 -3.55
CA GLU A 10 -7.20 -1.52 -4.04
C GLU A 10 -5.95 -2.43 -3.98
N ILE A 11 -4.77 -1.91 -4.34
CA ILE A 11 -3.49 -2.62 -4.22
C ILE A 11 -3.19 -2.93 -2.75
N LEU A 12 -3.29 -1.93 -1.87
CA LEU A 12 -3.05 -2.11 -0.43
C LEU A 12 -4.03 -3.13 0.18
N GLN A 13 -5.30 -3.11 -0.23
CA GLN A 13 -6.31 -4.04 0.25
C GLN A 13 -6.03 -5.49 -0.19
N ILE A 14 -5.49 -5.72 -1.39
CA ILE A 14 -5.07 -7.06 -1.82
C ILE A 14 -3.93 -7.59 -0.94
N LEU A 15 -2.99 -6.71 -0.56
CA LEU A 15 -1.81 -7.07 0.22
C LEU A 15 -2.06 -7.09 1.73
N SER A 16 -3.20 -6.58 2.21
CA SER A 16 -3.51 -6.44 3.65
C SER A 16 -3.60 -7.77 4.41
N ASN A 17 -3.77 -8.90 3.70
CA ASN A 17 -3.66 -10.25 4.25
C ASN A 17 -2.23 -10.64 4.69
N GLY A 18 -1.25 -9.76 4.50
CA GLY A 18 0.15 -9.94 4.90
C GLY A 18 0.97 -10.85 3.97
N ARG A 19 0.39 -11.37 2.89
CA ARG A 19 1.09 -12.20 1.92
C ARG A 19 1.87 -11.36 0.92
N ARG A 20 3.03 -11.88 0.52
CA ARG A 20 3.84 -11.32 -0.56
C ARG A 20 3.13 -11.53 -1.90
N ASN A 21 3.14 -10.51 -2.76
CA ASN A 21 2.60 -10.63 -4.11
C ASN A 21 3.40 -9.81 -5.13
N ASN A 22 3.23 -10.11 -6.43
CA ASN A 22 3.87 -9.36 -7.51
C ASN A 22 2.84 -8.59 -8.35
N ALA A 23 3.32 -7.70 -9.21
CA ALA A 23 2.48 -6.86 -10.05
C ALA A 23 1.57 -7.65 -11.02
N ILE A 24 2.02 -8.80 -11.51
CA ILE A 24 1.24 -9.64 -12.45
C ILE A 24 -0.01 -10.16 -11.75
N ASN A 25 0.16 -10.73 -10.56
CA ASN A 25 -0.92 -11.29 -9.78
C ASN A 25 -1.88 -10.20 -9.27
N ILE A 26 -1.35 -9.08 -8.79
CA ILE A 26 -2.18 -7.94 -8.34
C ILE A 26 -3.01 -7.39 -9.50
N ALA A 27 -2.41 -7.22 -10.68
CA ALA A 27 -3.11 -6.76 -11.86
C ALA A 27 -4.25 -7.73 -12.28
N ALA A 28 -4.01 -9.04 -12.19
CA ALA A 28 -5.03 -10.05 -12.45
C ALA A 28 -6.21 -9.97 -11.47
N HIS A 29 -5.95 -9.73 -10.18
CA HIS A 29 -7.00 -9.55 -9.17
C HIS A 29 -7.83 -8.28 -9.37
N LEU A 30 -7.22 -7.20 -9.87
CA LEU A 30 -7.89 -5.92 -10.08
C LEU A 30 -8.50 -5.75 -11.47
N ASP A 31 -8.36 -6.74 -12.35
CA ASP A 31 -8.68 -6.62 -13.79
C ASP A 31 -8.05 -5.35 -14.42
N LYS A 32 -6.78 -5.07 -14.07
CA LYS A 32 -6.04 -3.88 -14.53
C LYS A 32 -4.84 -4.25 -15.38
N ASN A 33 -4.35 -3.26 -16.12
CA ASN A 33 -3.10 -3.41 -16.87
C ASN A 33 -1.90 -3.56 -15.91
N ARG A 34 -1.12 -4.63 -16.10
CA ARG A 34 0.11 -4.90 -15.35
C ARG A 34 1.11 -3.74 -15.37
N SER A 35 1.31 -3.10 -16.53
CA SER A 35 2.24 -1.98 -16.67
C SER A 35 1.84 -0.84 -15.74
N TYR A 36 0.55 -0.58 -15.58
CA TYR A 36 0.06 0.43 -14.65
C TYR A 36 0.36 0.05 -13.19
N VAL A 37 0.05 -1.19 -12.77
CA VAL A 37 0.38 -1.68 -11.41
C VAL A 37 1.88 -1.61 -11.13
N ASN A 38 2.72 -1.93 -12.12
CA ASN A 38 4.18 -1.81 -12.03
C ASN A 38 4.67 -0.37 -11.79
N THR A 39 3.92 0.65 -12.22
CA THR A 39 4.26 2.05 -11.90
C THR A 39 3.84 2.43 -10.49
N ARG A 40 2.76 1.84 -9.96
CA ARG A 40 2.24 2.17 -8.63
C ARG A 40 3.03 1.53 -7.49
N LEU A 41 3.46 0.28 -7.64
CA LEU A 41 4.14 -0.45 -6.56
C LEU A 41 5.42 0.23 -6.05
N PRO A 42 6.33 0.74 -6.90
CA PRO A 42 7.49 1.50 -6.43
C PRO A 42 7.09 2.78 -5.68
N VAL A 43 6.09 3.52 -6.16
CA VAL A 43 5.61 4.75 -5.49
C VAL A 43 5.06 4.44 -4.09
N LEU A 44 4.28 3.36 -3.96
CA LEU A 44 3.77 2.92 -2.65
C LEU A 44 4.89 2.45 -1.72
N ALA A 45 5.96 1.86 -2.27
CA ALA A 45 7.15 1.51 -1.50
C ALA A 45 7.94 2.75 -1.06
N ASP A 46 8.07 3.77 -1.90
CA ASP A 46 8.72 5.04 -1.56
C ASP A 46 7.97 5.78 -0.45
N TYR A 47 6.64 5.64 -0.38
CA TYR A 47 5.82 6.13 0.75
C TYR A 47 5.93 5.28 2.02
N GLY A 48 6.69 4.18 2.00
CA GLY A 48 6.84 3.24 3.11
C GLY A 48 5.60 2.40 3.37
N LEU A 49 4.64 2.34 2.43
CA LEU A 49 3.42 1.54 2.57
C LEU A 49 3.64 0.08 2.18
N LEU A 50 4.64 -0.17 1.33
CA LEU A 50 5.06 -1.50 0.90
C LEU A 50 6.57 -1.68 1.07
N ASN A 51 7.00 -2.92 1.30
CA ASN A 51 8.41 -3.31 1.20
C ASN A 51 8.62 -4.17 -0.05
N ARG A 52 9.67 -3.88 -0.82
CA ARG A 52 10.13 -4.78 -1.88
C ARG A 52 10.93 -5.92 -1.24
N VAL A 53 10.55 -7.16 -1.48
CA VAL A 53 11.08 -8.33 -0.77
C VAL A 53 11.38 -9.50 -1.70
N GLY A 54 12.21 -10.43 -1.25
CA GLY A 54 12.47 -11.69 -1.94
C GLY A 54 13.95 -12.09 -1.91
N PRO A 55 14.25 -13.40 -2.04
CA PRO A 55 15.62 -13.90 -1.95
C PRO A 55 16.49 -13.52 -3.17
N ALA A 56 15.85 -13.21 -4.29
CA ALA A 56 16.50 -12.77 -5.52
C ALA A 56 16.36 -11.24 -5.69
N PRO A 57 17.40 -10.53 -6.16
CA PRO A 57 17.39 -9.08 -6.36
C PRO A 57 16.21 -8.54 -7.20
N ASN A 58 15.61 -9.38 -8.03
CA ASN A 58 14.54 -9.03 -8.97
C ASN A 58 13.28 -9.89 -8.84
N SER A 59 13.00 -10.40 -7.64
CA SER A 59 11.78 -11.19 -7.35
C SER A 59 10.47 -10.50 -7.77
N GLY A 60 10.46 -9.16 -7.77
CA GLY A 60 9.26 -8.36 -8.05
C GLY A 60 8.16 -8.53 -7.00
N LEU A 61 8.49 -9.07 -5.83
CA LEU A 61 7.54 -9.27 -4.74
C LEU A 61 7.50 -8.05 -3.83
N TYR A 62 6.30 -7.74 -3.37
CA TYR A 62 6.00 -6.70 -2.40
C TYR A 62 5.20 -7.30 -1.25
N GLU A 63 5.46 -6.82 -0.03
CA GLU A 63 4.63 -7.06 1.15
C GLU A 63 4.18 -5.73 1.74
N ILE A 64 3.01 -5.73 2.37
CA ILE A 64 2.47 -4.53 3.02
C ILE A 64 3.17 -4.28 4.36
N THR A 65 3.49 -3.02 4.63
CA THR A 65 3.99 -2.59 5.95
C THR A 65 2.82 -2.36 6.92
N GLU A 66 3.12 -2.12 8.20
CA GLU A 66 2.08 -1.69 9.14
C GLU A 66 1.49 -0.34 8.72
N LYS A 67 2.33 0.61 8.32
CA LYS A 67 1.91 1.90 7.75
C LYS A 67 0.96 1.70 6.55
N GLY A 68 1.27 0.75 5.68
CA GLY A 68 0.42 0.37 4.56
C GLY A 68 -0.93 -0.22 4.97
N ARG A 69 -0.97 -1.05 6.01
CA ARG A 69 -2.23 -1.60 6.56
C ARG A 69 -3.12 -0.51 7.15
N ILE A 70 -2.54 0.41 7.93
CA ILE A 70 -3.26 1.56 8.47
C ILE A 70 -3.81 2.39 7.31
N ALA A 71 -2.98 2.74 6.32
CA ALA A 71 -3.43 3.49 5.15
C ALA A 71 -4.59 2.78 4.41
N ALA A 72 -4.51 1.46 4.20
CA ALA A 72 -5.58 0.69 3.55
C ALA A 72 -6.94 0.85 4.24
N ASN A 73 -6.94 0.89 5.58
CA ASN A 73 -8.15 0.95 6.39
C ASN A 73 -8.76 2.36 6.53
N HIS A 74 -8.01 3.41 6.21
CA HIS A 74 -8.42 4.81 6.39
C HIS A 74 -8.70 5.52 5.05
N ARG A 75 -9.28 4.80 4.08
CA ARG A 75 -9.63 5.37 2.77
C ARG A 75 -10.64 6.52 2.86
N ALA A 76 -11.57 6.45 3.81
CA ALA A 76 -12.60 7.48 3.97
C ALA A 76 -11.97 8.80 4.41
N GLU A 77 -11.05 8.74 5.38
CA GLU A 77 -10.30 9.87 5.90
C GLU A 77 -9.34 10.46 4.86
N TYR A 78 -8.81 9.64 3.96
CA TYR A 78 -8.01 10.16 2.83
C TYR A 78 -8.84 11.03 1.86
N ALA A 79 -10.16 10.80 1.77
CA ALA A 79 -11.05 11.55 0.90
C ALA A 79 -11.65 12.80 1.58
N ASP A 80 -11.34 13.01 2.86
CA ASP A 80 -11.80 14.16 3.64
C ASP A 80 -10.71 15.25 3.65
N ASP A 81 -11.01 16.39 3.03
CA ASP A 81 -10.07 17.51 2.90
C ASP A 81 -9.76 18.18 4.25
N ASP A 82 -10.58 17.95 5.28
CA ASP A 82 -10.36 18.48 6.64
C ASP A 82 -9.43 17.58 7.48
N VAL A 83 -9.04 16.41 6.96
CA VAL A 83 -8.17 15.46 7.66
C VAL A 83 -6.73 15.55 7.15
N ASP A 84 -5.80 15.85 8.07
CA ASP A 84 -4.38 15.59 7.82
C ASP A 84 -4.14 14.07 7.86
N PHE A 85 -4.21 13.46 6.69
CA PHE A 85 -4.05 12.03 6.54
C PHE A 85 -2.67 11.54 7.00
N GLU A 86 -1.58 12.28 6.75
CA GLU A 86 -0.26 11.83 7.19
C GLU A 86 -0.15 11.84 8.71
N ALA A 87 -0.63 12.89 9.36
CA ALA A 87 -0.67 12.95 10.82
C ALA A 87 -1.54 11.83 11.43
N LEU A 88 -2.67 11.49 10.79
CA LEU A 88 -3.51 10.37 11.21
C LEU A 88 -2.73 9.04 11.17
N ILE A 89 -2.02 8.78 10.08
CA ILE A 89 -1.24 7.55 9.92
C ILE A 89 -0.13 7.45 10.96
N GLU A 90 0.64 8.52 11.17
CA GLU A 90 1.74 8.52 12.15
C GLU A 90 1.23 8.32 13.57
N ARG A 91 0.12 8.97 13.93
CA ARG A 91 -0.53 8.74 15.24
C ARG A 91 -0.95 7.29 15.42
N LYS A 92 -1.62 6.71 14.42
CA LYS A 92 -2.06 5.30 14.45
C LYS A 92 -0.88 4.33 14.52
N LEU A 93 0.23 4.65 13.87
CA LEU A 93 1.44 3.84 13.91
C LEU A 93 2.10 3.88 15.30
N ALA A 94 2.13 5.05 15.94
CA ALA A 94 2.60 5.19 17.32
C ALA A 94 1.73 4.41 18.32
N GLU A 95 0.40 4.52 18.21
CA GLU A 95 -0.56 3.76 19.03
C GLU A 95 -0.30 2.24 18.96
N ARG A 96 0.03 1.71 17.76
CA ARG A 96 0.34 0.29 17.55
C ARG A 96 1.70 -0.15 18.08
N ALA A 97 2.66 0.75 18.19
CA ALA A 97 4.00 0.43 18.69
C ALA A 97 4.03 0.29 20.23
N GLU A 98 3.00 0.80 20.90
CA GLU A 98 2.83 0.75 22.36
C GLU A 98 1.98 -0.45 22.84
N GLU A 99 1.37 -1.20 21.91
CA GLU A 99 0.62 -2.45 22.14
C GLU A 99 1.54 -3.69 22.22
#